data_AF-E1GW39-F1
#
_entry.id   AF-E1GW39-F1
#
_cell.length_a   1.000
_cell.length_b   1.000
_cell.length_c   1.000
_cell.angle_alpha   90.00
_cell.angle_beta   90.00
_cell.angle_gamma   90.00
#
_symmetry.space_group_name_H-M   'P 1'
#
loop_
_entity.id
_entity.type
_entity.pdbx_description
1 polymer ?
#
loop_
_entity_poly.entity_id
_entity_poly.type
_entity_poly.pdbx_seq_one_letter_code
_entity_poly.pdbx_strand_id
1 'polypeptide(L)'
;MKKMYFMFCLFFVITCNVMGQTTIADKLIGTYLTEGGKAKIAIAKSGNTYYGKLIWSITKNALDKNNPVKSERTKKLAGKIILTGFKYANNDVWNNGKIYDPENGKTYSCKITRKSNGDLVVRGFIGFSLLGRNTTWIRLK
;
A
#
# COMPACT_ATOMS: atom_id res chain seq x y z
N MET A 1 -44.02 -57.30 -3.67
CA MET A 1 -42.64 -57.51 -4.19
C MET A 1 -42.09 -56.15 -4.59
N LYS A 2 -41.57 -55.36 -3.64
CA LYS A 2 -40.13 -55.09 -3.44
C LYS A 2 -39.34 -54.94 -4.75
N LYS A 3 -38.97 -53.71 -5.10
CA LYS A 3 -37.63 -53.32 -5.59
C LYS A 3 -37.49 -51.81 -5.43
N MET A 4 -36.90 -51.45 -4.29
CA MET A 4 -36.54 -50.09 -3.88
C MET A 4 -35.14 -49.82 -4.43
N TYR A 5 -35.01 -48.91 -5.40
CA TYR A 5 -33.70 -48.50 -5.91
C TYR A 5 -33.17 -47.38 -5.03
N PHE A 6 -32.26 -47.74 -4.12
CA PHE A 6 -31.54 -46.81 -3.26
C PHE A 6 -30.43 -46.14 -4.07
N MET A 7 -30.73 -44.97 -4.66
CA MET A 7 -29.74 -44.20 -5.40
C MET A 7 -28.87 -43.41 -4.42
N PHE A 8 -27.72 -43.98 -4.07
CA PHE A 8 -26.72 -43.37 -3.21
C PHE A 8 -25.96 -42.29 -4.02
N CYS A 9 -26.47 -41.05 -4.01
CA CYS A 9 -25.71 -39.90 -4.49
C CYS A 9 -24.57 -39.60 -3.52
N LEU A 10 -23.37 -40.03 -3.88
CA LEU A 10 -22.12 -39.71 -3.20
C LEU A 10 -21.90 -38.19 -3.29
N PHE A 11 -22.27 -37.45 -2.25
CA PHE A 11 -21.94 -36.02 -2.10
C PHE A 11 -20.45 -35.89 -1.81
N PHE A 12 -19.62 -35.82 -2.85
CA PHE A 12 -18.22 -35.44 -2.73
C PHE A 12 -18.16 -33.94 -2.45
N VAL A 13 -18.19 -33.57 -1.17
CA VAL A 13 -17.97 -32.18 -0.73
C VAL A 13 -16.51 -31.83 -1.01
N ILE A 14 -16.26 -31.23 -2.16
CA ILE A 14 -14.98 -30.59 -2.47
C ILE A 14 -14.87 -29.37 -1.57
N THR A 15 -14.22 -29.53 -0.41
CA THR A 15 -13.79 -28.40 0.39
C THR A 15 -12.59 -27.76 -0.31
N CYS A 16 -12.86 -26.78 -1.17
CA CYS A 16 -11.83 -25.89 -1.68
C CYS A 16 -11.27 -25.10 -0.49
N ASN A 17 -10.17 -25.58 0.08
CA ASN A 17 -9.33 -24.80 0.97
C ASN A 17 -8.69 -23.69 0.13
N VAL A 18 -9.31 -22.51 0.10
CA VAL A 18 -8.72 -21.30 -0.47
C VAL A 18 -7.66 -20.80 0.50
N MET A 19 -6.47 -21.41 0.46
CA MET A 19 -5.28 -20.80 1.01
C MET A 19 -4.96 -19.59 0.13
N GLY A 20 -5.22 -18.39 0.65
CA GLY A 20 -4.82 -17.14 -0.01
C GLY A 20 -3.31 -17.11 -0.15
N GLN A 21 -2.79 -17.46 -1.33
CA GLN A 21 -1.36 -17.33 -1.62
C GLN A 21 -1.03 -15.82 -1.66
N THR A 22 -0.14 -15.38 -0.76
CA THR A 22 0.45 -14.05 -0.86
C THR A 22 1.22 -13.98 -2.17
N THR A 23 0.66 -13.24 -3.14
CA THR A 23 1.34 -13.05 -4.42
C THR A 23 2.63 -12.26 -4.20
N ILE A 24 3.63 -12.42 -5.08
CA ILE A 24 4.88 -11.64 -5.01
C ILE A 24 4.56 -10.13 -4.98
N ALA A 25 3.52 -9.71 -5.71
CA ALA A 25 3.02 -8.34 -5.74
C ALA A 25 2.50 -7.85 -4.37
N ASP A 26 1.96 -8.76 -3.55
CA ASP A 26 1.38 -8.41 -2.24
C ASP A 26 2.41 -8.30 -1.12
N LYS A 27 3.69 -8.60 -1.40
CA LYS A 27 4.81 -8.37 -0.46
C LYS A 27 4.98 -6.90 -0.06
N LEU A 28 4.40 -5.96 -0.82
CA LEU A 28 4.36 -4.54 -0.49
C LEU A 28 3.37 -4.20 0.63
N ILE A 29 2.35 -5.05 0.87
CA ILE A 29 1.35 -4.82 1.92
C ILE A 29 2.02 -4.92 3.28
N GLY A 30 1.77 -3.95 4.16
CA GLY A 30 2.31 -3.90 5.50
C GLY A 30 2.40 -2.50 6.08
N THR A 31 3.05 -2.40 7.25
CA THR A 31 3.25 -1.13 7.94
C THR A 31 4.71 -0.73 7.89
N TYR A 32 4.96 0.56 7.64
CA TYR A 32 6.28 1.11 7.40
C TYR A 32 6.48 2.39 8.20
N LEU A 33 7.71 2.59 8.67
CA LEU A 33 8.15 3.85 9.26
C LEU A 33 8.95 4.62 8.21
N THR A 34 8.59 5.87 7.94
CA THR A 34 9.35 6.71 7.01
C THR A 34 10.71 7.06 7.58
N GLU A 35 11.61 7.53 6.72
CA GLU A 35 12.95 7.99 7.09
C GLU A 35 12.91 8.98 8.27
N GLY A 36 13.85 8.81 9.19
CA GLY A 36 13.94 9.60 10.43
C GLY A 36 12.79 9.39 11.41
N GLY A 37 11.91 8.39 11.21
CA GLY A 37 10.79 8.15 12.13
C GLY A 37 9.66 9.17 12.01
N LYS A 38 9.62 9.94 10.93
CA LYS A 38 8.66 11.06 10.77
C LYS A 38 7.20 10.63 10.68
N ALA A 39 6.90 9.45 10.15
CA ALA A 39 5.53 8.99 9.95
C ALA A 39 5.43 7.46 9.88
N LYS A 40 4.26 6.94 10.25
CA LYS A 40 3.89 5.53 10.05
C LYS A 40 2.85 5.40 8.95
N ILE A 41 3.15 4.59 7.94
CA ILE A 41 2.27 4.35 6.78
C ILE A 41 1.84 2.89 6.78
N ALA A 42 0.54 2.63 6.62
CA ALA A 42 0.01 1.31 6.33
C ALA A 42 -0.33 1.21 4.85
N ILE A 43 0.34 0.30 4.14
CA ILE A 43 0.11 0.03 2.72
C ILE A 43 -0.83 -1.17 2.59
N ALA A 44 -1.87 -1.00 1.78
CA ALA A 44 -2.88 -2.01 1.47
C ALA A 44 -3.18 -2.01 -0.04
N LYS A 45 -3.93 -3.02 -0.48
CA LYS A 45 -4.30 -3.22 -1.88
C LYS A 45 -5.79 -2.99 -2.10
N SER A 46 -6.15 -2.33 -3.19
CA SER A 46 -7.51 -2.23 -3.70
C SER A 46 -7.49 -2.58 -5.19
N GLY A 47 -8.19 -3.66 -5.55
CA GLY A 47 -8.08 -4.27 -6.88
C GLY A 47 -6.62 -4.62 -7.20
N ASN A 48 -6.10 -4.08 -8.30
CA ASN A 48 -4.71 -4.30 -8.74
C ASN A 48 -3.76 -3.16 -8.38
N THR A 49 -4.18 -2.23 -7.51
CA THR A 49 -3.37 -1.09 -7.10
C THR A 49 -3.12 -1.08 -5.60
N TYR A 50 -2.01 -0.47 -5.21
CA TYR A 50 -1.63 -0.30 -3.81
C TYR A 50 -1.77 1.16 -3.39
N TYR A 51 -2.26 1.35 -2.17
CA TYR A 51 -2.47 2.64 -1.55
C TYR A 51 -1.93 2.63 -0.12
N GLY A 52 -1.56 3.79 0.40
CA GLY A 52 -0.97 3.92 1.73
C GLY A 52 -1.66 4.98 2.56
N LYS A 53 -2.11 4.57 3.74
CA LYS A 53 -2.74 5.40 4.76
C LYS A 53 -1.69 5.91 5.73
N LEU A 54 -1.66 7.22 5.96
CA LEU A 54 -0.89 7.84 7.03
C LEU A 54 -1.55 7.50 8.38
N ILE A 55 -0.95 6.61 9.15
CA ILE A 55 -1.47 6.22 10.47
C ILE A 55 -1.21 7.34 11.48
N TRP A 56 0.02 7.84 11.51
CA TRP A 56 0.42 9.00 12.31
C TRP A 56 1.65 9.68 11.72
N SER A 57 1.86 10.94 12.13
CA SER A 57 3.08 11.73 11.93
C SER A 57 3.70 12.06 13.28
N ILE A 58 5.00 12.38 13.29
CA ILE A 58 5.76 12.78 14.49
C ILE A 58 5.10 13.96 15.21
N THR A 59 4.50 14.89 14.46
CA THR A 59 3.64 15.93 15.02
C THR A 59 2.25 15.36 15.27
N LYS A 60 1.88 15.20 16.54
CA LYS A 60 0.56 14.71 16.96
C LYS A 60 -0.55 15.67 16.53
N ASN A 61 -1.68 15.15 16.06
CA ASN A 61 -2.84 15.92 15.61
C ASN A 61 -2.52 16.98 14.53
N ALA A 62 -1.45 16.79 13.76
CA ALA A 62 -1.08 17.71 12.69
C ALA A 62 -2.22 17.88 11.68
N LEU A 63 -2.49 19.14 11.31
CA LEU A 63 -3.42 19.51 10.25
C LEU A 63 -2.70 19.62 8.92
N ASP A 64 -3.43 19.43 7.83
CA ASP A 64 -2.90 19.46 6.46
C ASP A 64 -2.76 20.89 5.91
N LYS A 65 -2.08 21.77 6.65
CA LYS A 65 -2.04 23.22 6.40
C LYS A 65 -1.63 23.61 4.98
N ASN A 66 -0.81 22.79 4.33
CA ASN A 66 -0.27 23.04 2.98
C ASN A 66 -1.13 22.47 1.86
N ASN A 67 -2.26 21.82 2.17
CA ASN A 67 -3.08 21.21 1.13
C ASN A 67 -3.50 22.23 0.06
N PRO A 68 -3.37 21.92 -1.24
CA PRO A 68 -3.82 22.81 -2.30
C PRO A 68 -5.33 23.10 -2.21
N VAL A 69 -6.12 22.15 -1.69
CA VAL A 69 -7.55 22.33 -1.45
C VAL A 69 -7.78 22.97 -0.08
N LYS A 70 -8.34 24.19 -0.05
CA LYS A 70 -8.52 24.97 1.20
C LYS A 70 -9.32 24.23 2.28
N SER A 71 -10.39 23.52 1.90
CA SER A 71 -11.23 22.76 2.83
C SER A 71 -10.53 21.55 3.45
N GLU A 72 -9.42 21.09 2.85
CA GLU A 72 -8.60 19.99 3.39
C GLU A 72 -7.62 20.48 4.46
N ARG A 73 -7.31 21.79 4.51
CA ARG A 73 -6.29 22.36 5.40
C ARG A 73 -6.63 22.30 6.88
N THR A 74 -7.92 22.23 7.20
CA THR A 74 -8.43 22.10 8.57
C THR A 74 -8.56 20.64 9.01
N LYS A 75 -8.33 19.68 8.10
CA LYS A 75 -8.42 18.25 8.41
C LYS A 75 -7.09 17.71 8.93
N LYS A 76 -7.17 16.71 9.81
CA LYS A 76 -6.01 16.01 10.34
C LYS A 76 -5.30 15.22 9.23
N LEU A 77 -3.98 15.14 9.32
CA LEU A 77 -3.15 14.31 8.45
C LEU A 77 -3.31 12.83 8.74
N ALA A 78 -3.35 12.45 10.02
CA ALA A 78 -3.61 11.09 10.44
C ALA A 78 -4.95 10.61 9.86
N GLY A 79 -4.91 9.45 9.22
CA GLY A 79 -6.05 8.83 8.56
C GLY A 79 -6.11 9.04 7.04
N LYS A 80 -5.41 10.04 6.48
CA LYS A 80 -5.46 10.32 5.04
C LYS A 80 -4.74 9.25 4.21
N ILE A 81 -5.26 8.96 3.03
CA ILE A 81 -4.54 8.22 2.00
C ILE A 81 -3.58 9.19 1.30
N ILE A 82 -2.29 8.94 1.41
CA ILE A 82 -1.25 9.80 0.82
C ILE A 82 -0.48 9.11 -0.31
N LEU A 83 -0.51 7.78 -0.35
CA LEU A 83 0.13 6.95 -1.37
C LEU A 83 -0.97 6.30 -2.21
N THR A 84 -0.87 6.41 -3.54
CA THR A 84 -1.92 5.94 -4.47
C THR A 84 -1.33 5.41 -5.78
N GLY A 85 -2.08 4.57 -6.49
CA GLY A 85 -1.81 4.23 -7.90
C GLY A 85 -0.65 3.28 -8.16
N PHE A 86 0.04 2.79 -7.11
CA PHE A 86 1.15 1.87 -7.28
C PHE A 86 0.67 0.54 -7.88
N LYS A 87 1.40 0.04 -8.88
CA LYS A 87 1.17 -1.27 -9.50
C LYS A 87 2.47 -2.05 -9.51
N TYR A 88 2.38 -3.35 -9.24
CA TYR A 88 3.53 -4.24 -9.36
C TYR A 88 4.01 -4.27 -10.81
N ALA A 89 5.32 -4.14 -11.00
CA ALA A 89 5.96 -4.23 -12.30
C ALA A 89 6.67 -5.59 -12.44
N ASN A 90 7.78 -5.76 -11.71
CA ASN A 90 8.59 -6.98 -11.63
C ASN A 90 9.64 -6.80 -10.53
N ASN A 91 10.40 -7.85 -10.19
CA ASN A 91 11.63 -7.76 -9.39
C ASN A 91 11.51 -6.92 -8.11
N ASP A 92 10.43 -7.11 -7.35
CA ASP A 92 10.13 -6.34 -6.14
C ASP A 92 10.08 -4.81 -6.38
N VAL A 93 9.56 -4.40 -7.54
CA VAL A 93 9.34 -3.00 -7.95
C VAL A 93 7.86 -2.72 -8.20
N TRP A 94 7.40 -1.57 -7.69
CA TRP A 94 6.09 -1.00 -7.97
C TRP A 94 6.23 0.42 -8.56
N ASN A 95 5.52 0.69 -9.65
CA ASN A 95 5.60 1.93 -10.42
C ASN A 95 4.22 2.64 -10.49
N ASN A 96 4.17 3.76 -11.22
CA ASN A 96 2.98 4.59 -11.47
C ASN A 96 2.36 5.21 -10.20
N GLY A 97 3.06 5.08 -9.08
CA GLY A 97 2.62 5.56 -7.81
C GLY A 97 2.67 7.07 -7.72
N LYS A 98 1.81 7.62 -6.88
CA LYS A 98 1.87 9.02 -6.47
C LYS A 98 1.88 9.10 -4.95
N ILE A 99 2.72 9.99 -4.41
CA ILE A 99 2.76 10.27 -2.98
C ILE A 99 2.53 11.77 -2.76
N TYR A 100 1.51 12.10 -1.99
CA TYR A 100 1.28 13.44 -1.46
C TYR A 100 2.23 13.70 -0.28
N ASP A 101 2.94 14.82 -0.33
CA ASP A 101 3.82 15.32 0.72
C ASP A 101 3.14 16.48 1.47
N PRO A 102 2.66 16.25 2.70
CA PRO A 102 2.04 17.29 3.50
C PRO A 102 2.99 18.42 3.93
N GLU A 103 4.31 18.20 3.91
CA GLU A 103 5.29 19.22 4.32
C GLU A 103 5.30 20.41 3.34
N ASN A 104 4.94 20.19 2.07
CA ASN A 104 4.92 21.24 1.04
C ASN A 104 3.64 21.25 0.17
N GLY A 105 2.69 20.34 0.40
CA GLY A 105 1.41 20.29 -0.31
C GLY A 105 1.50 19.76 -1.74
N LYS A 106 2.63 19.16 -2.14
CA LYS A 106 2.84 18.67 -3.51
C LYS A 106 2.62 17.16 -3.59
N THR A 107 2.24 16.69 -4.78
CA THR A 107 2.15 15.28 -5.09
C THR A 107 3.24 14.91 -6.09
N TYR A 108 4.04 13.91 -5.75
CA TYR A 108 5.16 13.45 -6.56
C TYR A 108 4.83 12.13 -7.26
N SER A 109 5.42 11.93 -8.44
CA SER A 109 5.44 10.60 -9.06
C SER A 109 6.48 9.75 -8.35
N CYS A 110 6.15 8.50 -8.10
CA CYS A 110 6.95 7.62 -7.25
C CYS A 110 7.08 6.20 -7.81
N LYS A 111 8.24 5.62 -7.50
CA LYS A 111 8.55 4.20 -7.65
C LYS A 111 8.98 3.65 -6.29
N ILE A 112 8.56 2.43 -5.98
CA ILE A 112 8.97 1.70 -4.78
C ILE A 112 9.77 0.47 -5.21
N THR A 113 10.92 0.28 -4.60
CA THR A 113 11.67 -0.98 -4.65
C THR A 113 11.70 -1.57 -3.25
N ARG A 114 11.28 -2.83 -3.09
CA ARG A 114 11.37 -3.54 -1.81
C ARG A 114 12.71 -4.26 -1.72
N LYS A 115 13.41 -4.08 -0.59
CA LYS A 115 14.65 -4.77 -0.25
C LYS A 115 14.36 -6.18 0.27
N SER A 116 15.37 -7.03 0.31
CA SER A 116 15.26 -8.41 0.81
C SER A 116 14.73 -8.47 2.26
N ASN A 117 15.17 -7.54 3.12
CA ASN A 117 14.73 -7.41 4.51
C ASN A 117 13.29 -6.87 4.67
N GLY A 118 12.63 -6.49 3.57
CA GLY A 118 11.26 -5.96 3.56
C GLY A 118 11.16 -4.43 3.57
N ASP A 119 12.25 -3.72 3.81
CA ASP A 119 12.29 -2.25 3.73
C ASP A 119 12.00 -1.76 2.32
N LEU A 120 11.60 -0.50 2.21
CA LEU A 120 11.31 0.12 0.93
C LEU A 120 12.32 1.21 0.63
N VAL A 121 12.80 1.24 -0.61
CA VAL A 121 13.39 2.43 -1.23
C VAL A 121 12.29 3.10 -2.02
N VAL A 122 11.86 4.27 -1.56
CA VAL A 122 10.85 5.08 -2.22
C VAL A 122 11.54 6.20 -2.97
N ARG A 123 11.40 6.23 -4.30
CA ARG A 123 11.96 7.29 -5.15
C ARG A 123 10.86 8.23 -5.61
N GLY A 124 10.93 9.49 -5.21
CA GLY A 124 10.05 10.56 -5.70
C GLY A 124 10.73 11.43 -6.76
N PHE A 125 9.98 11.82 -7.80
CA PHE A 125 10.49 12.61 -8.92
C PHE A 125 9.38 13.45 -9.59
N ILE A 126 9.79 14.45 -10.37
CA ILE A 126 8.93 15.29 -11.21
C ILE A 126 9.27 14.99 -12.67
N GLY A 127 8.30 14.53 -13.46
CA GLY A 127 8.53 14.12 -14.85
C GLY A 127 9.29 12.80 -14.95
N PHE A 128 10.59 12.85 -15.27
CA PHE A 128 11.45 11.67 -15.42
C PHE A 128 12.13 11.27 -14.11
N SER A 129 12.27 9.96 -13.86
CA SER A 129 12.81 9.43 -12.60
C SER A 129 14.28 9.78 -12.31
N LEU A 130 15.03 10.26 -13.30
CA LEU A 130 16.43 10.64 -13.12
C LEU A 130 16.60 11.88 -12.22
N LEU A 131 15.62 12.80 -12.23
CA LEU A 131 15.63 14.01 -11.40
C LEU A 131 14.76 13.82 -10.15
N GLY A 132 15.21 12.93 -9.26
CA GLY A 132 14.46 12.55 -8.07
C GLY A 132 15.33 12.22 -6.86
N ARG A 133 14.70 12.03 -5.70
CA ARG A 133 15.35 11.64 -4.44
C ARG A 133 14.80 10.32 -3.93
N ASN A 134 15.68 9.56 -3.29
CA ASN A 134 15.30 8.34 -2.59
C ASN A 134 15.11 8.64 -1.11
N THR A 135 14.19 7.93 -0.48
CA THR A 135 14.04 7.83 0.97
C THR A 135 13.86 6.37 1.34
N THR A 136 14.40 5.93 2.47
CA THR A 136 14.26 4.55 2.93
C THR A 136 13.18 4.46 4.00
N TRP A 137 12.20 3.57 3.81
CA TRP A 137 11.16 3.29 4.79
C TRP A 137 11.37 1.92 5.40
N ILE A 138 11.33 1.85 6.73
CA ILE A 138 11.64 0.65 7.50
C ILE A 138 10.38 -0.18 7.67
N ARG A 139 10.44 -1.46 7.34
CA ARG A 139 9.33 -2.39 7.57
C ARG A 139 9.15 -2.62 9.06
N LEU A 140 7.93 -2.44 9.55
CA LEU A 140 7.55 -2.82 10.90
C LEU A 140 7.02 -4.26 10.89
N LYS A 141 7.45 -5.05 11.88
CA LYS A 141 6.98 -6.42 12.12
C LYS A 141 5.71 -6.40 12.95
#